data_AF-A8HTP2-F1
#
_entry.id   AF-A8HTP2-F1
#
_cell.length_a   1.000
_cell.length_b   1.000
_cell.length_c   1.000
_cell.angle_alpha   90.00
_cell.angle_beta   90.00
_cell.angle_gamma   90.00
#
_symmetry.space_group_name_H-M   'P 1'
#
loop_
_entity.id
_entity.type
_entity.pdbx_description
1 polymer ?
#
loop_
_entity_poly.entity_id
_entity_poly.type
_entity_poly.pdbx_seq_one_letter_code
_entity_poly.pdbx_strand_id
1 'polypeptide(L)'
;MAIATINPTTGEICQRFKALTPAEIDAKLAKAQEAFQAYRRTSFSQRRQWLENAAAILERDTSKFAEIMTTEMGKTHQSAIAEAEKSALVCR
;
A
#
# COMPACT_ATOMS: atom_id res chain seq x y z
N MET A 1 5.44 5.03 20.28
CA MET A 1 4.05 4.76 19.84
C MET A 1 4.03 3.38 19.19
N ALA A 2 3.21 2.44 19.64
CA ALA A 2 3.13 1.12 19.02
C ALA A 2 2.28 1.21 17.73
N ILE A 3 2.81 0.74 16.60
CA ILE A 3 2.06 0.60 15.36
C ILE A 3 1.44 -0.80 15.38
N ALA A 4 0.13 -0.91 15.29
CA ALA A 4 -0.57 -2.19 15.36
C ALA A 4 -1.87 -2.16 14.56
N THR A 5 -2.21 -3.31 13.98
CA THR A 5 -3.53 -3.58 13.45
C THR A 5 -4.42 -3.99 14.62
N ILE A 6 -5.49 -3.24 14.84
CA ILE A 6 -6.49 -3.52 15.87
C ILE A 6 -7.83 -3.67 15.16
N ASN A 7 -8.47 -4.82 15.30
CA ASN A 7 -9.79 -5.02 14.71
C ASN A 7 -10.80 -4.14 15.47
N PRO A 8 -11.43 -3.14 14.83
CA PRO A 8 -12.33 -2.23 15.52
C PRO A 8 -13.64 -2.87 15.97
N THR A 9 -14.03 -4.03 15.43
CA THR A 9 -15.26 -4.73 15.85
C THR A 9 -15.06 -5.57 17.10
N THR A 10 -13.85 -6.07 17.35
CA THR A 10 -13.53 -6.93 18.51
C THR A 10 -12.62 -6.28 19.53
N GLY A 11 -11.86 -5.25 19.15
CA GLY A 11 -10.80 -4.64 19.95
C GLY A 11 -9.51 -5.47 19.99
N GLU A 12 -9.44 -6.59 19.27
CA GLU A 12 -8.29 -7.49 19.29
C GLU A 12 -7.12 -6.94 18.47
N ILE A 13 -5.90 -7.19 18.95
CA ILE A 13 -4.67 -6.82 18.24
C ILE A 13 -4.33 -7.95 17.29
N CYS A 14 -4.54 -7.72 15.99
CA CYS A 14 -4.25 -8.72 14.96
C CYS A 14 -2.75 -8.79 14.62
N GLN A 15 -2.06 -7.65 14.65
CA GLN A 15 -0.64 -7.57 14.30
C GLN A 15 0.05 -6.39 14.97
N ARG A 16 1.33 -6.53 15.30
CA ARG A 16 2.19 -5.43 15.78
C ARG A 16 3.34 -5.22 14.83
N PHE A 17 3.70 -3.96 14.61
CA PHE A 17 4.78 -3.56 13.73
C PHE A 17 5.82 -2.77 14.52
N LYS A 18 7.09 -3.10 14.29
CA LYS A 18 8.20 -2.37 14.85
C LYS A 18 8.34 -1.04 14.11
N ALA A 19 8.32 0.07 14.84
CA ALA A 19 8.65 1.36 14.27
C ALA A 19 10.11 1.37 13.81
N LEU A 20 10.39 2.04 12.70
CA LEU A 20 11.75 2.21 12.21
C LEU A 20 12.58 3.03 13.21
N THR A 21 13.82 2.62 13.39
CA THR A 21 14.84 3.42 14.08
C THR A 21 15.29 4.61 13.22
N PRO A 22 15.87 5.67 13.80
CA PRO A 22 16.42 6.79 13.02
C PRO A 22 17.38 6.33 11.92
N ALA A 23 18.29 5.39 12.21
CA ALA A 23 19.23 4.86 11.23
C ALA A 23 18.54 4.10 10.07
N GLU A 24 17.47 3.35 10.36
CA GLU A 24 16.69 2.67 9.31
C GLU A 24 15.90 3.67 8.45
N ILE A 25 15.45 4.77 9.03
CA ILE A 25 14.81 5.88 8.30
C ILE A 25 15.84 6.51 7.35
N ASP A 26 17.02 6.89 7.86
CA ASP A 26 18.08 7.50 7.05
C ASP A 26 18.51 6.59 5.90
N ALA A 27 18.64 5.28 6.15
CA ALA A 27 18.96 4.30 5.12
C ALA A 27 17.89 4.23 4.01
N LYS A 28 16.60 4.27 4.38
CA LYS A 28 15.49 4.26 3.40
C LYS A 28 15.43 5.57 2.59
N LEU A 29 15.72 6.71 3.22
CA LEU A 29 15.81 8.01 2.53
C LEU A 29 16.96 8.04 1.53
N ALA A 30 18.14 7.55 1.92
CA ALA A 30 19.29 7.42 1.01
C ALA A 30 18.95 6.53 -0.19
N LYS A 31 18.30 5.38 0.05
CA LYS A 31 17.84 4.48 -1.02
C LYS A 31 16.82 5.15 -1.95
N ALA A 32 15.88 5.93 -1.41
CA ALA A 32 14.91 6.66 -2.22
C ALA A 32 15.60 7.70 -3.12
N GLN A 33 16.60 8.41 -2.59
CA GLN A 33 17.40 9.37 -3.36
C GLN A 33 18.20 8.70 -4.48
N GLU A 34 18.82 7.55 -4.21
CA GLU A 34 19.52 6.76 -5.23
C GLU A 34 18.56 6.31 -6.34
N ALA A 35 17.42 5.72 -5.96
CA ALA A 35 16.39 5.29 -6.91
C ALA A 35 15.88 6.46 -7.77
N PHE A 36 15.71 7.65 -7.19
CA PHE A 36 15.30 8.84 -7.92
C PHE A 36 16.30 9.22 -9.03
N GLN A 37 17.61 9.11 -8.80
CA GLN A 37 18.61 9.43 -9.83
C GLN A 37 18.49 8.53 -11.07
N ALA A 38 18.07 7.28 -10.89
CA ALA A 38 17.75 6.38 -11.98
C ALA A 38 16.35 6.68 -12.56
N TYR A 39 15.32 6.76 -11.71
CA TYR A 39 13.92 6.82 -12.12
C TYR A 39 13.58 8.14 -12.83
N ARG A 40 14.24 9.25 -12.50
CA ARG A 40 14.05 10.52 -13.20
C ARG A 40 14.39 10.46 -14.70
N ARG A 41 15.17 9.47 -15.14
CA ARG A 41 15.55 9.25 -16.54
C ARG A 41 14.63 8.26 -17.27
N THR A 42 13.65 7.68 -16.59
CA THR A 42 12.67 6.76 -17.19
C THR A 42 11.78 7.48 -18.20
N SER A 43 11.37 6.77 -19.24
CA SER A 43 10.39 7.29 -20.18
C SER A 43 9.00 7.31 -19.56
N PHE A 44 8.11 8.11 -20.14
CA PHE A 44 6.69 8.05 -19.81
C PHE A 44 6.11 6.65 -20.05
N SER A 45 6.46 6.00 -21.17
CA SER A 45 5.98 4.65 -21.49
C SER A 45 6.36 3.62 -20.44
N GLN A 46 7.56 3.70 -19.89
CA GLN A 46 8.02 2.80 -18.83
C GLN A 46 7.26 3.06 -17.52
N ARG A 47 7.08 4.33 -17.13
CA ARG A 47 6.29 4.68 -15.94
C ARG A 47 4.82 4.27 -16.07
N ARG A 48 4.23 4.43 -17.27
CA ARG A 48 2.88 3.95 -17.57
C ARG A 48 2.79 2.44 -17.36
N GLN A 49 3.74 1.67 -17.90
CA GLN A 49 3.74 0.22 -17.72
C GLN A 49 3.78 -0.21 -16.24
N TRP A 50 4.50 0.52 -15.39
CA TRP A 50 4.51 0.24 -13.96
C TRP A 50 3.15 0.50 -13.29
N LEU A 51 2.47 1.58 -13.67
CA LEU A 51 1.12 1.87 -13.16
C LEU A 51 0.09 0.85 -13.66
N GLU A 52 0.17 0.45 -14.93
CA GLU A 52 -0.68 -0.63 -15.50
C GLU A 52 -0.49 -1.95 -14.74
N ASN A 53 0.76 -2.28 -14.39
CA ASN A 53 1.06 -3.46 -13.59
C ASN A 53 0.50 -3.31 -12.16
N ALA A 54 0.54 -2.12 -11.56
CA ALA A 54 -0.05 -1.86 -10.26
C ALA A 54 -1.58 -2.00 -10.28
N ALA A 55 -2.24 -1.46 -11.33
CA ALA A 55 -3.67 -1.64 -11.55
C ALA A 55 -4.05 -3.12 -11.65
N ALA A 56 -3.31 -3.89 -12.44
CA ALA A 56 -3.54 -5.33 -12.61
C ALA A 56 -3.39 -6.11 -11.28
N ILE A 57 -2.44 -5.72 -10.41
CA ILE A 57 -2.30 -6.32 -9.07
C ILE A 57 -3.49 -5.98 -8.19
N LEU A 58 -3.92 -4.72 -8.18
CA LEU A 58 -5.06 -4.26 -7.38
C LEU A 58 -6.36 -4.97 -7.80
N GLU A 59 -6.61 -5.13 -9.10
CA GLU A 59 -7.77 -5.86 -9.63
C GLU A 59 -7.71 -7.35 -9.31
N ARG A 60 -6.56 -8.00 -9.53
CA ARG A 60 -6.39 -9.43 -9.26
C ARG A 60 -6.59 -9.75 -7.78
N ASP A 61 -6.06 -8.92 -6.89
CA ASP A 61 -6.01 -9.17 -5.45
C ASP A 61 -7.07 -8.33 -4.69
N THR A 62 -8.13 -7.87 -5.36
CA THR A 62 -9.15 -6.96 -4.80
C THR A 62 -9.75 -7.49 -3.49
N SER A 63 -10.14 -8.77 -3.42
CA SER A 63 -10.70 -9.36 -2.19
C SER A 63 -9.71 -9.31 -1.03
N LYS A 64 -8.43 -9.56 -1.29
CA LYS A 64 -7.37 -9.54 -0.27
C LYS A 64 -7.16 -8.13 0.28
N PHE A 65 -7.14 -7.11 -0.58
CA PHE A 65 -7.04 -5.73 -0.13
C PHE A 65 -8.30 -5.29 0.63
N ALA A 66 -9.47 -5.77 0.21
CA ALA A 66 -10.73 -5.51 0.89
C ALA A 66 -10.73 -6.09 2.32
N GLU A 67 -10.29 -7.34 2.49
CA GLU A 67 -10.13 -7.98 3.80
C GLU A 67 -9.21 -7.18 4.73
N ILE A 68 -8.04 -6.75 4.24
CA ILE A 68 -7.11 -5.93 5.02
C ILE A 68 -7.82 -4.66 5.49
N MET A 69 -8.38 -3.87 4.58
CA MET A 69 -9.05 -2.62 4.96
C MET A 69 -10.18 -2.87 5.96
N THR A 70 -11.03 -3.88 5.74
CA THR A 70 -12.11 -4.23 6.68
C THR A 70 -11.56 -4.62 8.06
N THR A 71 -10.51 -5.42 8.13
CA THR A 71 -9.90 -5.83 9.41
C THR A 71 -9.23 -4.65 10.13
N GLU A 72 -8.53 -3.78 9.41
CA GLU A 72 -7.74 -2.71 10.04
C GLU A 72 -8.57 -1.48 10.44
N MET A 73 -9.62 -1.15 9.66
CA MET A 73 -10.39 0.09 9.84
C MET A 73 -11.90 -0.10 10.00
N GLY A 74 -12.42 -1.34 9.88
CA GLY A 74 -13.81 -1.67 10.19
C GLY A 74 -14.83 -1.28 9.12
N LYS A 75 -14.39 -0.85 7.93
CA LYS A 75 -15.31 -0.57 6.82
C LYS A 75 -15.95 -1.86 6.30
N THR A 76 -17.15 -1.75 5.72
CA THR A 76 -17.82 -2.91 5.12
C THR A 76 -16.99 -3.48 3.97
N HIS A 77 -16.97 -4.80 3.83
CA HIS A 77 -16.19 -5.48 2.79
C HIS A 77 -16.52 -4.97 1.38
N GLN A 78 -17.79 -4.70 1.09
CA GLN A 78 -18.21 -4.13 -0.19
C GLN A 78 -17.63 -2.73 -0.44
N SER A 79 -17.61 -1.86 0.56
CA SER A 79 -16.97 -0.54 0.43
C SER A 79 -15.44 -0.62 0.34
N ALA A 80 -14.85 -1.69 0.86
CA ALA A 80 -13.42 -1.97 0.74
C ALA A 80 -13.06 -2.44 -0.67
N ILE A 81 -13.87 -3.33 -1.27
CA ILE A 81 -13.76 -3.72 -2.69
C ILE A 81 -13.79 -2.47 -3.57
N ALA A 82 -14.79 -1.61 -3.40
CA ALA A 82 -14.93 -0.39 -4.19
C ALA A 82 -13.72 0.56 -4.06
N GLU A 83 -13.05 0.59 -2.90
CA GLU A 83 -11.83 1.38 -2.72
C GLU A 83 -10.61 0.78 -3.44
N ALA A 84 -10.47 -0.55 -3.43
CA ALA A 84 -9.43 -1.25 -4.18
C ALA A 84 -9.62 -1.06 -5.71
N GLU A 85 -10.85 -1.20 -6.20
CA GLU A 85 -11.21 -0.95 -7.60
C GLU A 85 -10.99 0.51 -8.00
N LYS A 86 -11.37 1.46 -7.14
CA LYS A 86 -11.08 2.89 -7.36
C LYS A 86 -9.58 3.15 -7.45
N SER A 87 -8.78 2.50 -6.61
CA SER A 87 -7.32 2.64 -6.63
C SER A 87 -6.73 2.09 -7.92
N ALA A 88 -7.22 0.92 -8.38
CA ALA A 88 -6.85 0.37 -9.69
C ALA A 88 -7.19 1.34 -10.83
N LEU A 89 -8.38 1.95 -10.80
CA LEU A 89 -8.82 2.94 -11.79
C LEU A 89 -7.89 4.16 -11.86
N VAL A 90 -7.40 4.67 -10.72
CA VAL A 90 -6.49 5.83 -10.71
C VAL A 90 -5.08 5.47 -11.21
N CYS A 91 -4.71 4.18 -11.22
CA CYS A 91 -3.49 3.70 -11.85
C CYS A 91 -3.61 3.52 -13.38
N ARG A 92 -4.81 3.53 -13.95
CA ARG A 92 -5.04 3.38 -15.40
C ARG A 92 -4.72 4.66 -16.17
#